data_AF-A0A7I8CTP1-F1
#
_entry.id   AF-A0A7I8CTP1-F1
#
_cell.length_a   1.000
_cell.length_b   1.000
_cell.length_c   1.000
_cell.angle_alpha   90.00
_cell.angle_beta   90.00
_cell.angle_gamma   90.00
#
_symmetry.space_group_name_H-M   'P 1'
#
loop_
_entity.id
_entity.type
_entity.pdbx_description
1 polymer ?
#
loop_
_entity_poly.entity_id
_entity_poly.type
_entity_poly.pdbx_seq_one_letter_code
_entity_poly.pdbx_strand_id
1 'polypeptide(L)'
;MFVAPLQGDRETRAAAQAGFNVTPSLRAVRVTGKDRPGVIAELTQKLAEGGLNLRGVTATVLGTEFGAYMALDSLSDADRAMEILQKA
;
A
#
# COMPACT_ATOMS: atom_id res chain seq x y z
N MET A 1 1.30 9.20 9.24
CA MET A 1 2.36 9.04 8.22
C MET A 1 2.98 7.67 8.41
N PHE A 2 3.21 6.91 7.34
CA PHE A 2 3.94 5.64 7.36
C PHE A 2 5.12 5.73 6.38
N VAL A 3 6.15 4.89 6.57
CA VAL A 3 7.29 4.79 5.66
C VAL A 3 7.42 3.35 5.18
N ALA A 4 7.45 3.14 3.86
CA ALA A 4 7.50 1.83 3.24
C ALA A 4 8.00 1.92 1.78
N PRO A 5 8.64 0.86 1.24
CA PRO A 5 9.11 -0.33 1.94
C PRO A 5 10.39 -0.04 2.74
N LEU A 6 10.61 -0.80 3.81
CA LEU A 6 11.91 -0.94 4.46
C LEU A 6 12.40 -2.36 4.16
N GLN A 7 13.55 -2.49 3.51
CA GLN A 7 14.08 -3.74 2.95
C GLN A 7 15.05 -4.46 3.90
N GLY A 8 15.42 -3.87 5.03
CA GLY A 8 16.27 -4.52 6.02
C GLY A 8 16.62 -3.67 7.23
N ASP A 9 17.45 -4.25 8.12
CA ASP A 9 17.76 -3.70 9.44
C ASP A 9 18.30 -2.27 9.42
N ARG A 10 19.12 -1.92 8.41
CA ARG A 10 19.68 -0.57 8.29
C ARG A 10 18.56 0.47 8.15
N GLU A 11 17.59 0.20 7.28
CA GLU A 11 16.49 1.11 6.97
C GLU A 11 15.50 1.18 8.14
N THR A 12 15.22 0.04 8.77
CA THR A 12 14.40 -0.03 9.99
C THR A 12 15.03 0.74 11.16
N ARG A 13 16.35 0.62 11.38
CA ARG A 13 17.06 1.40 12.41
C ARG A 13 17.03 2.89 12.12
N ALA A 14 17.21 3.30 10.86
CA ALA A 14 17.12 4.71 10.48
C ALA A 14 15.71 5.27 10.72
N ALA A 15 14.66 4.51 10.39
CA ALA A 15 13.28 4.90 10.67
C ALA A 15 13.03 5.03 12.19
N ALA A 16 13.55 4.10 13.00
CA ALA A 16 13.46 4.18 14.46
C ALA A 16 14.17 5.42 15.02
N GLN A 17 15.36 5.76 14.52
CA GLN A 17 16.08 6.99 14.89
C GLN A 17 15.32 8.26 14.52
N ALA A 18 14.52 8.22 13.45
CA ALA A 18 13.63 9.31 13.06
C ALA A 18 12.30 9.34 13.83
N GLY A 19 12.09 8.45 14.81
CA GLY A 19 10.90 8.42 15.67
C GLY A 19 9.74 7.55 15.17
N PHE A 20 9.96 6.73 14.13
CA PHE A 20 8.95 5.77 13.69
C PHE A 20 9.00 4.49 14.52
N ASN A 21 7.82 3.87 14.74
CA ASN A 21 7.69 2.57 15.37
C ASN A 21 7.17 1.54 14.36
N VAL A 22 7.71 0.32 14.42
CA VAL A 22 7.17 -0.81 13.66
C VAL A 22 5.82 -1.20 14.24
N THR A 23 4.81 -1.35 13.39
CA THR A 23 3.48 -1.80 13.80
C THR A 23 3.15 -3.18 13.22
N PRO A 24 2.70 -4.14 14.05
CA PRO A 24 2.19 -5.42 13.56
C PRO A 24 0.77 -5.31 13.00
N SER A 25 0.04 -4.23 13.31
CA SER A 25 -1.39 -4.07 12.99
C SER A 25 -1.64 -3.31 11.68
N LEU A 26 -0.61 -3.15 10.85
CA LEU A 26 -0.73 -2.49 9.55
C LEU A 26 0.13 -3.24 8.53
N ARG A 27 -0.42 -3.50 7.35
CA ARG A 27 0.29 -4.10 6.22
C ARG A 27 0.10 -3.23 4.99
N ALA A 28 1.17 -2.97 4.26
CA ALA A 28 1.12 -2.13 3.07
C ALA A 28 1.30 -2.99 1.82
N VAL A 29 0.37 -2.87 0.87
CA VAL A 29 0.53 -3.39 -0.50
C VAL A 29 0.94 -2.22 -1.39
N ARG A 30 2.02 -2.41 -2.15
CA ARG A 30 2.47 -1.45 -3.16
C ARG A 30 1.89 -1.82 -4.51
N VAL A 31 1.29 -0.85 -5.19
CA VAL A 31 0.75 -0.98 -6.55
C VAL A 31 1.45 0.03 -7.44
N THR A 32 1.79 -0.36 -8.66
CA THR A 32 2.37 0.52 -9.68
C THR A 32 1.69 0.28 -11.02
N GLY A 33 1.52 1.31 -11.83
CA GLY A 33 0.92 1.18 -13.16
C GLY A 33 0.90 2.50 -13.92
N LYS A 34 0.17 2.55 -15.04
CA LYS A 34 0.00 3.79 -15.82
C LYS A 34 -0.92 4.78 -15.11
N ASP A 35 -0.49 6.05 -15.06
CA ASP A 35 -1.32 7.12 -14.53
C ASP A 35 -2.45 7.42 -15.52
N ARG A 36 -3.67 7.11 -15.11
CA ARG A 36 -4.88 7.36 -15.90
C ARG A 36 -6.02 7.85 -15.00
N PRO A 37 -6.93 8.67 -15.55
CA PRO A 37 -8.10 9.11 -14.80
C PRO A 37 -8.84 7.92 -14.16
N GLY A 38 -9.10 8.04 -12.85
CA GLY A 38 -9.86 7.05 -12.09
C GLY A 38 -9.10 5.79 -11.68
N VAL A 39 -7.79 5.64 -11.96
CA VAL A 39 -7.07 4.40 -11.63
C VAL A 39 -7.12 4.04 -10.14
N ILE A 40 -6.94 5.00 -9.24
CA ILE A 40 -7.04 4.74 -7.80
C ILE A 40 -8.48 4.42 -7.40
N ALA A 41 -9.47 5.11 -7.98
CA ALA A 41 -10.88 4.83 -7.71
C ALA A 41 -11.24 3.39 -8.07
N GLU A 42 -10.84 2.92 -9.26
CA GLU A 42 -11.07 1.54 -9.70
C GLU A 42 -10.41 0.52 -8.76
N LEU A 43 -9.15 0.72 -8.38
CA LEU A 43 -8.46 -0.21 -7.49
C LEU A 43 -9.11 -0.26 -6.11
N THR A 44 -9.46 0.90 -5.55
CA THR A 44 -10.17 0.96 -4.26
C THR A 44 -11.56 0.35 -4.32
N GLN A 45 -12.27 0.47 -5.45
CA GLN A 45 -13.56 -0.18 -5.65
C GLN A 45 -13.43 -1.69 -5.67
N LYS A 46 -12.45 -2.25 -6.41
CA LYS A 46 -12.18 -3.70 -6.43
C LYS A 46 -11.90 -4.25 -5.03
N LEU A 47 -11.12 -3.52 -4.22
CA LEU A 47 -10.87 -3.91 -2.83
C LEU A 47 -12.11 -3.84 -1.94
N ALA A 48 -12.94 -2.80 -2.13
CA ALA A 48 -14.21 -2.66 -1.41
C ALA A 48 -15.19 -3.79 -1.76
N GLU A 49 -15.29 -4.17 -3.04
CA GLU A 49 -16.08 -5.32 -3.50
C GLU A 49 -15.57 -6.65 -2.90
N GLY A 50 -14.26 -6.76 -2.66
CA GLY A 50 -13.64 -7.86 -1.92
C GLY A 50 -13.86 -7.83 -0.39
N GLY A 51 -14.57 -6.82 0.11
CA GLY A 51 -14.84 -6.64 1.54
C GLY A 51 -13.61 -6.24 2.37
N LEU A 52 -12.59 -5.65 1.74
CA LEU A 52 -11.35 -5.23 2.42
C LEU A 52 -11.45 -3.77 2.87
N ASN A 53 -11.02 -3.53 4.10
CA ASN A 53 -10.94 -2.20 4.68
C ASN A 53 -9.55 -1.57 4.42
N LEU A 54 -9.54 -0.28 4.06
CA LEU A 54 -8.31 0.49 3.85
C LEU A 54 -8.08 1.46 5.02
N ARG A 55 -6.95 1.29 5.70
CA ARG A 55 -6.51 2.16 6.80
C ARG A 55 -5.85 3.45 6.32
N GLY A 56 -5.44 3.47 5.06
CA GLY A 56 -4.87 4.63 4.41
C GLY A 56 -4.44 4.30 2.99
N VAL A 57 -4.45 5.33 2.14
CA VAL A 57 -3.94 5.26 0.78
C VAL A 57 -3.01 6.45 0.57
N THR A 58 -1.86 6.19 -0.04
CA THR A 58 -0.99 7.25 -0.56
C THR A 58 -0.68 6.90 -1.99
N ALA A 59 -0.86 7.84 -2.90
CA ALA A 59 -0.57 7.67 -4.31
C ALA A 59 0.25 8.86 -4.81
N THR A 60 1.21 8.58 -5.67
CA THR A 60 2.12 9.56 -6.25
C THR A 60 2.28 9.27 -7.72
N VAL A 61 2.28 10.32 -8.54
CA VAL A 61 2.55 10.23 -9.98
C VAL A 61 4.04 10.47 -10.24
N LEU A 62 4.61 9.64 -11.10
CA LEU A 62 6.00 9.63 -11.56
C LEU A 62 6.00 9.60 -13.09
N GLY A 63 5.96 10.78 -13.72
CA GLY A 63 5.85 10.89 -15.17
C GLY A 63 4.49 10.39 -15.68
N THR A 64 4.48 9.31 -16.46
CA THR A 64 3.25 8.68 -16.98
C THR A 64 2.80 7.46 -16.17
N GLU A 65 3.43 7.25 -15.01
CA GLU A 65 3.16 6.12 -14.12
C GLU A 65 2.73 6.62 -12.76
N PHE A 66 2.01 5.78 -12.01
CA PHE A 66 1.71 6.02 -10.62
C PHE A 66 2.33 4.91 -9.76
N GLY A 67 2.63 5.26 -8.52
CA GLY A 67 2.84 4.32 -7.43
C GLY A 67 1.88 4.62 -6.29
N ALA A 68 1.30 3.58 -5.70
CA ALA A 68 0.42 3.69 -4.55
C ALA A 68 0.81 2.71 -3.45
N TYR A 69 0.62 3.11 -2.20
CA TYR A 69 0.63 2.24 -1.03
C TYR A 69 -0.77 2.21 -0.44
N MET A 70 -1.31 1.00 -0.28
CA MET A 70 -2.60 0.73 0.33
C MET A 70 -2.35 0.03 1.66
N ALA A 71 -2.79 0.63 2.75
CA ALA A 71 -2.60 0.10 4.10
C ALA A 71 -3.83 -0.70 4.54
N LEU A 72 -3.61 -1.93 5.00
CA LEU A 72 -4.61 -2.92 5.39
C LEU A 72 -4.41 -3.36 6.83
N ASP A 73 -5.45 -3.98 7.41
CA ASP A 73 -5.50 -4.36 8.82
C ASP A 73 -4.63 -5.58 9.18
N SER A 74 -4.44 -6.52 8.24
CA SER A 74 -3.74 -7.78 8.51
C SER A 74 -2.92 -8.30 7.33
N LEU A 75 -2.10 -9.32 7.60
CA LEU A 75 -1.36 -10.01 6.53
C LEU A 75 -2.31 -10.74 5.59
N SER A 76 -3.36 -11.38 6.13
CA SER A 76 -4.38 -12.05 5.32
C SER A 76 -5.11 -11.08 4.41
N ASP A 77 -5.42 -9.88 4.88
CA ASP A 77 -6.04 -8.84 4.04
C ASP A 77 -5.08 -8.37 2.93
N ALA A 78 -3.78 -8.21 3.25
CA ALA A 78 -2.77 -7.86 2.26
C ALA A 78 -2.62 -8.94 1.17
N ASP A 79 -2.63 -10.22 1.55
CA ASP A 79 -2.58 -11.34 0.61
C ASP A 79 -3.82 -11.34 -0.31
N ARG A 80 -5.01 -11.21 0.26
CA ARG A 80 -6.27 -11.08 -0.51
C ARG A 80 -6.27 -9.86 -1.42
N ALA A 81 -5.73 -8.73 -0.96
CA ALA A 81 -5.59 -7.54 -1.79
C ALA A 81 -4.67 -7.78 -2.98
N MET A 82 -3.53 -8.45 -2.78
CA MET A 82 -2.65 -8.83 -3.89
C MET A 82 -3.36 -9.73 -4.90
N GLU A 83 -4.14 -10.72 -4.45
CA GLU A 83 -4.92 -11.59 -5.33
C GLU A 83 -5.97 -10.85 -6.16
N ILE A 84 -6.68 -9.88 -5.55
CA ILE A 84 -7.68 -9.05 -6.21
C ILE A 84 -7.02 -8.12 -7.24
N LEU A 85 -5.90 -7.49 -6.87
CA LEU A 85 -5.24 -6.47 -7.68
C LEU A 85 -4.34 -7.05 -8.79
N GLN A 86 -3.89 -8.30 -8.69
CA GLN A 86 -3.14 -8.96 -9.78
C GLN A 86 -4.04 -9.37 -10.95
N LYS A 87 -5.35 -9.50 -10.72
CA LYS A 87 -6.35 -9.83 -11.75
C LYS A 87 -6.90 -8.59 -12.46
N ALA A 88 -6.39 -7.41 -12.10
CA ALA A 88 -6.93 -6.10 -12.45
C ALA A 88 -6.28 -5.48 -13.69
#